data_AF-A0A160FGF4-F1
#
_entry.id   AF-A0A160FGF4-F1
#
_cell.length_a   1.000
_cell.length_b   1.000
_cell.length_c   1.000
_cell.angle_alpha   90.00
_cell.angle_beta   90.00
_cell.angle_gamma   90.00
#
_symmetry.space_group_name_H-M   'P 1'
#
loop_
_entity.id
_entity.type
_entity.pdbx_description
1 polymer ?
#
loop_
_entity_poly.entity_id
_entity_poly.type
_entity_poly.pdbx_seq_one_letter_code
_entity_poly.pdbx_strand_id
1 'polypeptide(L)'
;MARPSVIPQVLGRLEAYLNDREAEYLAQPVDSRSPTVPATPDGKVNVRAIAAAIGLKTTQEKYLYEREELSQLINLMAEGQGLAPIGSRLLQAAADKVLKERIVRQAQNAKLAEQAAVEAQAAQAELLEQLQALASENERLRAHNVRLQAQIDAMHAGVFIRVNE
;
A
#
# COMPACT_ATOMS: atom_id res chain seq x y z
N MET A 1 12.96 -50.14 1.17
CA MET A 1 14.10 -49.37 0.63
C MET A 1 13.56 -48.05 0.08
N ALA A 2 14.09 -46.91 0.53
CA ALA A 2 13.68 -45.61 0.05
C ALA A 2 14.14 -45.44 -1.41
N ARG A 3 13.25 -45.02 -2.31
CA ARG A 3 13.62 -44.75 -3.71
C ARG A 3 14.60 -43.57 -3.73
N PRO A 4 15.71 -43.65 -4.49
CA PRO A 4 16.63 -42.53 -4.64
C PRO A 4 15.89 -41.30 -5.20
N SER A 5 16.23 -40.11 -4.68
CA SER A 5 15.63 -38.86 -5.15
C SER A 5 15.99 -38.63 -6.61
N VAL A 6 14.98 -38.36 -7.44
CA VAL A 6 15.15 -38.10 -8.87
C VAL A 6 15.62 -36.65 -9.11
N ILE A 7 15.45 -35.77 -8.12
CA ILE A 7 15.64 -34.32 -8.24
C ILE A 7 17.07 -33.93 -8.67
N PRO A 8 18.16 -34.47 -8.10
CA PRO A 8 19.52 -34.10 -8.51
C PRO A 8 19.81 -34.42 -9.99
N GLN A 9 19.23 -35.50 -10.51
CA GLN A 9 19.38 -35.87 -11.93
C GLN A 9 18.61 -34.91 -12.84
N VAL A 10 17.44 -34.43 -12.40
CA VAL A 10 16.66 -33.43 -13.13
C VAL A 10 17.40 -32.09 -13.13
N LEU A 11 17.96 -31.69 -11.98
CA LEU A 11 18.73 -30.47 -11.83
C LEU A 11 19.90 -30.42 -12.82
N GLY A 12 20.75 -31.45 -12.85
CA GLY A 12 21.90 -31.46 -13.77
C GLY A 12 21.51 -31.42 -15.26
N ARG A 13 20.37 -32.03 -15.64
CA ARG A 13 19.85 -31.92 -17.01
C ARG A 13 19.30 -30.54 -17.32
N LEU A 14 18.64 -29.92 -16.34
CA LEU A 14 18.09 -28.57 -16.47
C LEU A 14 19.21 -27.55 -16.61
N GLU A 15 20.24 -27.61 -15.77
CA GLU A 15 21.40 -26.73 -15.85
C GLU A 15 22.12 -26.83 -17.19
N ALA A 16 22.37 -28.05 -17.68
CA ALA A 16 22.98 -28.25 -19.00
C ALA A 16 22.13 -27.61 -20.11
N TYR A 17 20.81 -27.85 -20.11
CA TYR A 17 19.90 -27.27 -21.09
C TYR A 17 19.83 -25.75 -21.02
N LEU A 18 19.78 -25.17 -19.82
CA LEU A 18 19.71 -23.72 -19.64
C LEU A 18 21.02 -23.03 -20.04
N ASN A 19 22.18 -23.63 -19.75
CA ASN A 19 23.48 -23.13 -20.19
C ASN A 19 23.58 -23.09 -21.72
N ASP A 20 23.10 -24.14 -22.41
CA ASP A 20 23.06 -24.15 -23.87
C ASP A 20 22.19 -23.02 -24.43
N ARG A 21 21.00 -22.80 -23.83
CA ARG A 21 20.09 -21.72 -24.22
C ARG A 21 20.69 -20.34 -23.92
N GLU A 22 21.40 -20.17 -22.81
CA GLU A 22 22.09 -18.93 -22.48
C GLU A 22 23.22 -18.64 -23.47
N ALA A 23 24.02 -19.64 -23.82
CA ALA A 23 25.07 -19.51 -24.82
C ALA A 23 24.50 -19.06 -26.18
N GLU A 24 23.38 -19.66 -26.61
CA GLU A 24 22.66 -19.24 -27.81
C GLU A 24 22.12 -17.81 -27.71
N TYR A 25 21.64 -17.39 -26.54
CA TYR A 25 21.14 -16.04 -26.31
C TYR A 25 22.27 -15.01 -26.37
N LEU A 26 23.41 -15.32 -25.78
CA LEU A 26 24.59 -14.46 -25.77
C LEU A 26 25.26 -14.36 -27.14
N ALA A 27 25.17 -15.42 -27.96
CA ALA A 27 25.66 -15.44 -29.34
C ALA A 27 24.85 -14.54 -30.28
N GLN A 28 23.62 -14.16 -29.91
CA GLN A 28 22.81 -13.23 -30.70
C GLN A 28 23.36 -11.79 -30.62
N PRO A 29 23.30 -11.02 -31.73
CA PRO A 29 23.61 -9.59 -31.71
C PRO A 29 22.76 -8.85 -30.68
N VAL A 30 23.38 -7.91 -29.95
CA VAL A 30 22.76 -7.21 -28.81
C VAL A 30 21.44 -6.53 -29.21
N ASP A 31 21.40 -5.90 -30.38
CA ASP A 31 20.24 -5.12 -30.85
C ASP A 31 19.06 -5.97 -31.35
N SER A 32 19.25 -7.28 -31.50
CA SER A 32 18.23 -8.20 -32.00
C SER A 32 18.07 -9.44 -31.13
N ARG A 33 18.40 -9.32 -29.83
CA ARG A 33 18.26 -10.45 -28.90
C ARG A 33 16.80 -10.83 -28.73
N SER A 34 16.55 -12.11 -28.90
CA SER A 34 15.26 -12.75 -28.69
C SER A 34 15.41 -13.89 -27.70
N PRO A 35 14.41 -14.14 -26.83
CA PRO A 35 14.47 -15.22 -25.86
C PRO A 35 14.71 -16.56 -26.54
N THR A 36 15.71 -17.30 -26.09
CA THR A 36 16.01 -18.67 -26.54
C THR A 36 15.27 -19.71 -25.72
N VAL A 37 14.86 -19.36 -24.50
CA VAL A 37 14.02 -20.22 -23.67
C VAL A 37 12.62 -20.28 -24.27
N PRO A 38 11.98 -21.47 -24.33
CA PRO A 38 10.62 -21.59 -24.82
C PRO A 38 9.64 -20.68 -24.08
N ALA A 39 8.94 -19.84 -24.84
CA ALA A 39 7.89 -18.97 -24.33
C ALA A 39 6.50 -19.46 -24.75
N THR A 40 5.50 -19.08 -23.97
CA THR A 40 4.08 -19.14 -24.33
C THR A 40 3.72 -17.92 -25.17
N PRO A 41 2.60 -17.94 -25.92
CA PRO A 41 2.13 -16.78 -26.68
C PRO A 41 1.97 -15.51 -25.83
N ASP A 42 1.72 -15.68 -24.52
CA ASP A 42 1.56 -14.60 -23.54
C ASP A 42 2.90 -14.01 -23.06
N GLY A 43 4.05 -14.43 -23.62
CA GLY A 43 5.37 -13.94 -23.20
C GLY A 43 5.88 -14.51 -21.86
N LYS A 44 5.24 -15.57 -21.35
CA LYS A 44 5.66 -16.30 -20.14
C LYS A 44 6.47 -17.53 -20.50
N VAL A 45 7.41 -17.95 -19.66
CA VAL A 45 8.13 -19.22 -19.83
C VAL A 45 7.18 -20.42 -19.98
N ASN A 46 7.47 -21.25 -20.97
CA ASN A 46 6.77 -22.50 -21.23
C ASN A 46 7.48 -23.68 -20.56
N VAL A 47 7.11 -23.95 -19.30
CA VAL A 47 7.66 -25.05 -18.50
C VAL A 47 7.46 -26.42 -19.15
N ARG A 48 6.36 -26.62 -19.89
CA ARG A 48 6.09 -27.91 -20.56
C ARG A 48 7.07 -28.17 -21.69
N ALA A 49 7.40 -27.13 -22.46
CA ALA A 49 8.41 -27.24 -23.52
C ALA A 49 9.80 -27.49 -22.95
N ILE A 50 10.16 -26.83 -21.84
CA ILE A 50 11.41 -27.10 -21.12
C ILE A 50 11.46 -28.55 -20.65
N ALA A 51 10.40 -29.04 -19.99
CA ALA A 51 10.32 -30.41 -19.51
C ALA A 51 10.49 -31.45 -20.61
N ALA A 52 9.85 -31.22 -21.77
CA ALA A 52 10.01 -32.07 -22.95
C ALA A 52 11.46 -32.07 -23.46
N ALA A 53 12.12 -30.90 -23.49
CA ALA A 53 13.49 -30.77 -23.96
C ALA A 53 14.52 -31.50 -23.07
N ILE A 54 14.29 -31.53 -21.75
CA ILE A 54 15.15 -32.26 -20.80
C ILE A 54 14.73 -33.72 -20.59
N GLY A 55 13.76 -34.21 -21.36
CA GLY A 55 13.31 -35.60 -21.36
C GLY A 55 12.54 -36.02 -20.11
N LEU A 56 11.82 -35.09 -19.45
CA LEU A 56 10.94 -35.41 -18.34
C LEU A 56 9.60 -35.98 -18.81
N LYS A 57 9.03 -36.88 -17.99
CA LYS A 57 7.65 -37.34 -18.17
C LYS A 57 6.67 -36.27 -17.71
N THR A 58 5.44 -36.27 -18.26
CA THR A 58 4.38 -35.33 -17.88
C THR A 58 4.07 -35.33 -16.37
N THR A 59 4.18 -36.48 -15.71
CA THR A 59 3.99 -36.59 -14.25
C THR A 59 5.11 -35.95 -13.42
N GLN A 60 6.27 -35.70 -14.02
CA GLN A 60 7.45 -35.10 -13.40
C GLN A 60 7.57 -33.60 -13.70
N GLU A 61 6.81 -33.06 -14.66
CA GLU A 61 6.76 -31.63 -14.98
C GLU A 61 6.51 -30.77 -13.75
N LYS A 62 5.70 -31.28 -12.80
CA LYS A 62 5.40 -30.60 -11.55
C LYS A 62 6.60 -30.24 -10.71
N TYR A 63 7.69 -31.00 -10.79
CA TYR A 63 8.89 -30.68 -10.04
C TYR A 63 9.51 -29.35 -10.48
N LEU A 64 9.37 -28.96 -11.75
CA LEU A 64 9.92 -27.69 -12.26
C LEU A 64 9.22 -26.44 -11.70
N TYR A 65 8.00 -26.56 -11.16
CA TYR A 65 7.28 -25.45 -10.54
C TYR A 65 6.97 -25.62 -9.05
N GLU A 66 7.01 -26.85 -8.51
CA GLU A 66 6.82 -27.11 -7.07
C GLU A 66 8.13 -27.09 -6.29
N ARG A 67 9.28 -27.40 -6.93
CA ARG A 67 10.58 -27.39 -6.28
C ARG A 67 11.27 -26.05 -6.53
N GLU A 68 11.55 -25.36 -5.44
CA GLU A 68 12.17 -24.04 -5.46
C GLU A 68 13.51 -24.02 -6.20
N GLU A 69 14.37 -25.02 -5.97
CA GLU A 69 15.68 -25.14 -6.64
C GLU A 69 15.56 -25.14 -8.18
N LEU A 70 14.54 -25.82 -8.72
CA LEU A 70 14.33 -25.91 -10.18
C LEU A 70 13.60 -24.69 -10.73
N SER A 71 12.61 -24.18 -9.99
CA SER A 71 11.82 -23.04 -10.42
C SER A 71 12.61 -21.73 -10.39
N GLN A 72 13.51 -21.55 -9.41
CA GLN A 72 14.38 -20.39 -9.32
C GLN A 72 15.33 -20.30 -10.51
N LEU A 73 15.96 -21.41 -10.92
CA LEU A 73 16.85 -21.43 -12.09
C LEU A 73 16.12 -21.04 -13.38
N ILE A 74 14.93 -21.60 -13.58
CA ILE A 74 14.11 -21.27 -14.75
C ILE A 74 13.69 -19.80 -14.71
N ASN A 75 13.27 -19.29 -13.55
CA ASN A 75 12.84 -17.90 -13.39
C ASN A 75 13.98 -16.91 -13.61
N LEU A 76 15.18 -17.20 -13.10
CA LEU A 76 16.35 -16.34 -13.28
C LEU A 76 16.73 -16.23 -14.76
N MET A 77 16.70 -17.36 -15.49
CA MET A 77 16.93 -17.35 -16.94
C MET A 77 15.82 -16.59 -17.68
N ALA A 78 14.57 -16.76 -17.26
CA ALA A 78 13.43 -16.06 -17.83
C ALA A 78 13.58 -14.54 -17.72
N GLU A 79 13.90 -14.07 -16.51
CA GLU A 79 14.09 -12.65 -16.22
C GLU A 79 15.26 -12.09 -17.03
N GLY A 80 16.38 -12.81 -17.12
CA GLY A 80 17.54 -12.42 -17.93
C GLY A 80 17.25 -12.29 -19.43
N GLN A 81 16.24 -13.01 -19.94
CA GLN A 81 15.80 -12.95 -21.33
C GLN A 81 14.51 -12.13 -21.54
N GLY A 82 13.98 -11.48 -20.49
CA GLY A 82 12.77 -10.65 -20.57
C GLY A 82 11.45 -11.41 -20.65
N LEU A 83 11.40 -12.67 -20.24
CA LEU A 83 10.20 -13.49 -20.15
C LEU A 83 9.57 -13.41 -18.75
N ALA A 84 8.24 -13.52 -18.67
CA ALA A 84 7.56 -13.58 -17.38
C ALA A 84 7.86 -14.91 -16.67
N PRO A 85 8.20 -14.90 -15.37
CA PRO A 85 8.58 -16.09 -14.62
C PRO A 85 7.40 -17.03 -14.34
N ILE A 86 7.72 -18.22 -13.86
CA ILE A 86 6.75 -19.17 -13.30
C ILE A 86 6.02 -18.48 -12.14
N GLY A 87 4.69 -18.59 -12.12
CA GLY A 87 3.86 -17.94 -11.10
C GLY A 87 3.55 -16.45 -11.32
N SER A 88 4.01 -15.82 -12.42
CA SER A 88 3.75 -14.40 -12.71
C SER A 88 2.27 -13.98 -12.57
N ARG A 89 1.34 -14.80 -13.03
CA ARG A 89 -0.11 -14.57 -12.89
C ARG A 89 -0.59 -14.51 -11.43
N LEU A 90 0.01 -15.33 -10.54
CA LEU A 90 -0.32 -15.32 -9.11
C LEU A 90 0.24 -14.07 -8.42
N LEU A 91 1.48 -13.69 -8.76
CA LEU A 91 2.11 -12.48 -8.24
C LEU A 91 1.32 -11.22 -8.64
N GLN A 92 0.87 -11.16 -9.90
CA GLN A 92 0.08 -10.04 -10.40
C GLN A 92 -1.29 -9.98 -9.74
N ALA A 93 -1.99 -11.11 -9.61
CA ALA A 93 -3.27 -11.15 -8.89
C ALA A 93 -3.15 -10.78 -7.40
N ALA A 94 -2.07 -11.18 -6.75
CA ALA A 94 -1.79 -10.81 -5.36
C ALA A 94 -1.51 -9.30 -5.21
N ALA A 95 -0.70 -8.73 -6.12
CA ALA A 95 -0.43 -7.31 -6.15
C ALA A 95 -1.72 -6.49 -6.35
N ASP A 96 -2.55 -6.89 -7.31
CA ASP A 96 -3.83 -6.24 -7.60
C ASP A 96 -4.78 -6.28 -6.40
N LYS A 97 -4.81 -7.41 -5.68
CA LYS A 97 -5.62 -7.55 -4.47
C LYS A 97 -5.18 -6.58 -3.37
N VAL A 98 -3.89 -6.50 -3.09
CA VAL A 98 -3.33 -5.57 -2.10
C VAL A 98 -3.64 -4.11 -2.47
N LEU A 99 -3.55 -3.79 -3.77
CA LEU A 99 -3.83 -2.44 -4.27
C LEU A 99 -5.31 -2.08 -4.11
N LYS A 100 -6.23 -3.00 -4.43
CA LYS A 100 -7.66 -2.83 -4.18
C LYS A 100 -7.97 -2.65 -2.70
N GLU A 101 -7.39 -3.46 -1.82
CA GLU A 101 -7.58 -3.33 -0.37
C GLU A 101 -7.09 -1.98 0.16
N ARG A 102 -5.94 -1.49 -0.34
CA ARG A 102 -5.42 -0.16 0.01
C ARG A 102 -6.37 0.96 -0.42
N ILE A 103 -6.88 0.90 -1.65
CA ILE A 103 -7.84 1.90 -2.18
C ILE A 103 -9.11 1.93 -1.31
N VAL A 104 -9.66 0.77 -0.95
CA VAL A 104 -10.85 0.68 -0.10
C VAL A 104 -10.60 1.28 1.28
N ARG A 105 -9.46 0.96 1.91
CA ARG A 105 -9.10 1.56 3.22
C ARG A 105 -8.93 3.07 3.14
N GLN A 106 -8.28 3.57 2.08
CA GLN A 106 -8.10 5.01 1.90
C GLN A 106 -9.45 5.72 1.73
N ALA A 107 -10.38 5.15 0.95
CA ALA A 107 -11.71 5.69 0.79
C ALA A 107 -12.50 5.72 2.11
N GLN A 108 -12.40 4.66 2.92
CA GLN A 108 -13.03 4.60 4.24
C GLN A 108 -12.45 5.66 5.19
N ASN A 109 -11.13 5.80 5.23
CA ASN A 109 -10.46 6.80 6.08
C ASN A 109 -10.80 8.23 5.65
N ALA A 110 -10.88 8.51 4.35
CA ALA A 110 -11.27 9.81 3.83
C ALA A 110 -12.69 10.18 4.30
N LYS A 111 -13.63 9.24 4.22
CA LYS A 111 -15.01 9.45 4.68
C LYS A 111 -15.08 9.74 6.19
N LEU A 112 -14.32 9.00 7.00
CA LEU A 112 -14.27 9.24 8.45
C LEU A 112 -13.61 10.59 8.78
N ALA A 113 -12.57 10.98 8.05
CA ALA A 113 -11.91 12.27 8.22
C ALA A 113 -12.83 13.44 7.85
N GLU A 114 -13.62 13.31 6.78
CA GLU A 114 -14.63 14.30 6.39
C GLU A 114 -15.69 14.47 7.48
N GLN A 115 -16.22 13.37 8.03
CA GLN A 115 -17.19 13.42 9.12
C GLN A 115 -16.61 14.09 10.37
N ALA A 116 -15.40 13.70 10.77
CA ALA A 116 -14.71 14.30 11.92
C ALA A 116 -14.41 15.79 11.70
N ALA A 117 -14.09 16.21 10.47
CA ALA A 117 -13.86 17.61 10.14
C ALA A 117 -15.14 18.44 10.27
N VAL A 118 -16.29 17.92 9.82
CA VAL A 118 -17.59 18.59 9.96
C VAL A 118 -17.97 18.72 11.43
N GLU A 119 -17.80 17.66 12.23
CA GLU A 119 -18.07 17.70 13.67
C GLU A 119 -17.16 18.69 14.40
N ALA A 120 -15.87 18.71 14.07
CA ALA A 120 -14.91 19.66 14.65
C ALA A 120 -15.26 21.11 14.31
N GLN A 121 -15.68 21.38 13.08
CA GLN A 121 -16.12 22.72 12.67
C GLN A 121 -17.38 23.16 13.42
N ALA A 122 -18.36 22.26 13.61
CA ALA A 122 -19.56 22.56 14.38
C ALA A 122 -19.24 22.86 15.85
N ALA A 123 -18.40 22.03 16.50
CA ALA A 123 -17.97 22.25 17.86
C ALA A 123 -17.16 23.56 18.02
N GLN A 124 -16.32 23.90 17.04
CA GLN A 124 -15.58 25.15 17.04
C GLN A 124 -16.51 26.37 16.92
N ALA A 125 -17.54 26.29 16.09
CA ALA A 125 -18.52 27.36 15.95
C ALA A 125 -19.29 27.61 17.25
N GLU A 126 -19.73 26.54 17.92
CA GLU A 126 -20.42 26.62 19.21
C GLU A 126 -19.54 27.23 20.30
N LEU A 127 -18.26 26.81 20.38
CA LEU A 127 -17.31 27.39 21.33
C LEU A 127 -17.06 28.88 21.10
N LEU A 128 -17.01 29.32 19.84
CA LEU A 128 -16.86 30.74 19.51
C LEU A 128 -18.09 31.54 19.92
N GLU A 129 -19.30 31.00 19.75
CA GLU A 129 -20.54 31.64 20.19
C GLU A 129 -20.57 31.79 21.72
N GLN A 130 -20.20 30.74 22.46
CA GLN A 130 -20.10 30.79 23.93
C GLN A 130 -19.07 31.81 24.41
N LEU A 131 -17.90 31.89 23.75
CA LEU A 131 -16.88 32.89 24.07
C LEU A 131 -17.38 34.31 23.85
N GLN A 132 -18.11 34.57 22.76
CA GLN A 132 -18.70 35.87 22.49
C GLN A 132 -19.77 36.24 23.54
N ALA A 133 -20.63 35.29 23.91
CA ALA A 133 -21.63 35.49 24.95
C ALA A 133 -20.99 35.84 26.30
N LEU A 134 -20.00 35.06 26.74
CA LEU A 134 -19.27 35.29 28.00
C LEU A 134 -18.46 36.60 27.98
N ALA A 135 -17.90 36.98 26.83
CA ALA A 135 -17.22 38.27 26.68
C ALA A 135 -18.21 39.43 26.87
N SER A 136 -19.39 39.36 26.24
CA SER A 136 -20.43 40.36 26.39
C SER A 136 -20.96 40.47 27.83
N GLU A 137 -21.07 39.34 28.53
CA GLU A 137 -21.48 39.30 29.93
C GLU A 137 -20.41 39.91 30.85
N ASN A 138 -19.14 39.61 30.61
CA ASN A 138 -18.02 40.22 31.33
C ASN A 138 -17.99 41.74 31.16
N GLU A 139 -18.20 42.24 29.94
CA GLU A 139 -18.29 43.68 29.70
C GLU A 139 -19.44 44.32 30.46
N ARG A 140 -20.62 43.69 30.47
CA ARG A 140 -21.78 44.16 31.24
C ARG A 140 -21.48 44.18 32.75
N LEU A 141 -20.89 43.12 33.29
CA LEU A 141 -20.53 43.03 34.70
C LEU A 141 -19.45 44.04 35.08
N ARG A 142 -18.45 44.28 34.22
CA ARG A 142 -17.44 45.32 34.43
C ARG A 142 -18.08 46.71 34.46
N ALA A 143 -18.96 47.01 33.52
CA ALA A 143 -19.69 48.29 33.51
C ALA A 143 -20.55 48.48 34.77
N HIS A 144 -21.21 47.41 35.23
CA HIS A 144 -21.98 47.44 36.48
C HIS A 144 -21.10 47.71 37.70
N ASN A 145 -19.96 47.01 37.82
CA ASN A 145 -19.01 47.24 38.90
C ASN A 145 -18.46 48.67 38.91
N VAL A 146 -18.12 49.22 37.75
CA VAL A 146 -17.65 50.63 37.65
C VAL A 146 -18.72 51.60 38.13
N ARG A 147 -20.00 51.38 37.77
CA ARG A 147 -21.11 52.23 38.25
C ARG A 147 -21.29 52.12 39.77
N LEU A 148 -21.27 50.91 40.31
CA LEU A 148 -21.38 50.71 41.76
C LEU A 148 -20.21 51.36 42.50
N GLN A 149 -18.99 51.23 41.98
CA GLN A 149 -17.81 51.86 42.57
C GLN A 149 -17.95 53.39 42.57
N ALA A 150 -18.39 53.98 41.46
CA ALA A 150 -18.65 55.41 41.38
C ALA A 150 -19.74 55.88 42.38
N GLN A 151 -20.78 55.06 42.62
CA GLN A 151 -21.79 55.34 43.64
C GLN A 151 -21.21 55.31 45.05
N ILE A 152 -20.36 54.32 45.36
CA ILE A 152 -19.67 54.22 46.65
C ILE A 152 -18.76 55.43 46.87
N ASP A 153 -17.98 55.82 45.86
CA ASP A 153 -17.09 56.97 45.95
C ASP A 153 -17.87 58.28 46.15
N ALA A 154 -19.02 58.45 45.48
CA ALA A 154 -19.90 59.61 45.69
C ALA A 154 -20.48 59.67 47.12
N MET A 155 -20.87 58.51 47.68
CA MET A 155 -21.31 58.41 49.08
C MET A 155 -20.19 58.79 50.05
N HIS A 156 -18.96 58.30 49.83
CA HIS A 156 -17.80 58.64 50.65
C HIS A 156 -17.39 60.12 50.55
N ALA A 157 -17.62 60.76 49.40
CA ALA A 157 -17.38 62.19 49.19
C ALA A 157 -18.47 63.09 49.82
N GLY A 158 -19.50 62.53 50.45
CA GLY A 158 -20.58 63.27 51.10
C GLY A 158 -21.66 63.81 50.15
N VAL A 159 -21.71 63.34 48.90
CA VAL A 159 -22.71 63.73 47.89
C VAL A 159 -23.79 62.65 47.81
N PHE A 160 -24.93 62.85 48.47
CA PHE A 160 -26.08 61.93 48.40
C PHE A 160 -26.87 62.15 47.11
N ILE A 161 -26.62 61.33 46.08
CA ILE A 161 -27.49 61.25 44.91
C ILE A 161 -28.54 60.16 45.20
N ARG A 162 -29.76 60.54 45.58
CA ARG A 162 -30.91 59.63 45.53
C ARG A 162 -31.32 59.46 44.08
N VAL A 163 -31.06 58.30 43.51
CA VAL A 163 -31.69 57.90 42.25
C VAL A 163 -33.05 57.31 42.63
N ASN A 164 -34.13 58.04 42.36
CA ASN A 164 -35.48 57.48 42.43
C ASN A 164 -35.64 56.48 41.28
N GLU A 165 -36.32 55.38 41.59
CA GLU A 165 -36.68 54.29 40.67
C GLU A 165 -37.38 54.75 39.38
#